data_AF-A0A957VIG5-F1
#
_entry.id   AF-A0A957VIG5-F1
#
_cell.length_a   1.000
_cell.length_b   1.000
_cell.length_c   1.000
_cell.angle_alpha   90.00
_cell.angle_beta   90.00
_cell.angle_gamma   90.00
#
_symmetry.space_group_name_H-M   'P 1'
#
loop_
_entity.id
_entity.type
_entity.pdbx_description
1 polymer ?
#
loop_
_entity_poly.entity_id
_entity_poly.type
_entity_poly.pdbx_seq_one_letter_code
_entity_poly.pdbx_strand_id
1 'polypeptide(L)'
;MTNTGKPRYYFTPKPNDHALDAIPDGWEISESVNGVVSLVRRRPQPIEDAEVAAVRAALEDHPHGKRYRVEERGKQIVVYERQGLDLDDILQSIDPGLRLSPERARDLEESMAARARYEPIMRFTLMDAEQRRFTAARMGYTTSREGWQSLHLTGSIHELARQCIPILDTDEFFGL
;
A
#
# COMPACT_ATOMS: atom_id res chain seq x y z
N MET A 1 19.50 -14.47 -21.47
CA MET A 1 18.57 -14.11 -22.56
C MET A 1 17.17 -14.58 -22.18
N THR A 2 16.18 -13.70 -22.15
CA THR A 2 14.76 -14.12 -22.09
C THR A 2 14.20 -14.18 -23.51
N ASN A 3 13.39 -15.20 -23.76
CA ASN A 3 12.97 -15.71 -25.06
C ASN A 3 11.97 -14.81 -25.82
N THR A 4 12.07 -13.47 -25.68
CA THR A 4 11.09 -12.53 -26.27
C THR A 4 11.65 -11.16 -26.67
N GLY A 5 12.97 -10.96 -26.71
CA GLY A 5 13.61 -9.78 -27.33
C GLY A 5 13.30 -8.41 -26.71
N LYS A 6 12.50 -8.32 -25.64
CA LYS A 6 12.17 -7.04 -24.99
C LYS A 6 13.27 -6.64 -24.00
N PRO A 7 13.76 -5.38 -24.03
CA PRO A 7 14.76 -4.91 -23.09
C PRO A 7 14.21 -4.92 -21.67
N ARG A 8 15.06 -5.34 -20.71
CA ARG A 8 14.77 -5.35 -19.27
C ARG A 8 15.80 -4.49 -18.56
N TYR A 9 15.32 -3.51 -17.80
CA TYR A 9 16.14 -2.62 -17.00
C TYR A 9 16.03 -3.00 -15.51
N TYR A 10 17.08 -2.74 -14.74
CA TYR A 10 17.12 -2.93 -13.29
C TYR A 10 18.12 -1.96 -12.67
N PHE A 11 17.89 -1.58 -11.41
CA PHE A 11 18.85 -0.78 -10.65
C PHE A 11 19.92 -1.69 -10.04
N THR A 12 21.18 -1.24 -10.06
CA THR A 12 22.32 -1.90 -9.42
C THR A 12 23.11 -0.86 -8.61
N PRO A 13 23.52 -1.17 -7.37
CA PRO A 13 24.35 -0.26 -6.57
C PRO A 13 25.72 0.03 -7.19
N LYS A 14 26.26 -0.91 -7.99
CA LYS A 14 27.52 -0.73 -8.69
C LYS A 14 27.25 -0.33 -10.15
N PRO A 15 27.80 0.79 -10.63
CA PRO A 15 27.75 1.11 -12.05
C PRO A 15 28.48 0.02 -12.85
N ASN A 16 27.98 -0.27 -14.03
CA ASN A 16 28.57 -1.22 -14.97
C ASN A 16 28.65 -0.57 -16.36
N ASP A 17 29.33 -1.22 -17.30
CA ASP A 17 29.53 -0.70 -18.67
C ASP A 17 28.24 -0.57 -19.49
N HIS A 18 27.10 -1.00 -18.93
CA HIS A 18 25.76 -0.88 -19.51
C HIS A 18 24.88 0.10 -18.74
N ALA A 19 25.45 0.89 -17.83
CA ALA A 19 24.74 1.96 -17.14
C ALA A 19 24.25 2.98 -18.17
N LEU A 20 23.00 3.40 -18.02
CA LEU A 20 22.42 4.45 -18.84
C LEU A 20 22.54 5.79 -18.11
N ASP A 21 22.86 6.83 -18.86
CA ASP A 21 22.97 8.19 -18.31
C ASP A 21 21.59 8.83 -18.04
N ALA A 22 20.52 8.27 -18.63
CA ALA A 22 19.15 8.77 -18.50
C ALA A 22 18.12 7.63 -18.47
N ILE A 23 16.94 7.94 -17.90
CA ILE A 23 15.79 7.03 -17.92
C ILE A 23 15.31 6.89 -19.38
N PRO A 24 15.13 5.66 -19.90
CA PRO A 24 14.63 5.46 -21.25
C PRO A 24 13.22 6.05 -21.46
N ASP A 25 12.94 6.50 -22.68
CA ASP A 25 11.62 7.02 -23.05
C ASP A 25 10.50 6.01 -22.79
N GLY A 26 9.39 6.51 -22.24
CA GLY A 26 8.25 5.68 -21.86
C GLY A 26 8.45 4.88 -20.58
N TRP A 27 9.56 5.09 -19.85
CA TRP A 27 9.76 4.57 -18.51
C TRP A 27 9.72 5.70 -17.48
N GLU A 28 9.51 5.30 -16.23
CA GLU A 28 9.54 6.16 -15.04
C GLU A 28 10.04 5.37 -13.84
N ILE A 29 10.51 6.10 -12.83
CA ILE A 29 10.89 5.53 -11.54
C ILE A 29 9.64 5.48 -10.67
N SER A 30 9.37 4.32 -10.07
CA SER A 30 8.30 4.12 -9.12
C SER A 30 8.85 3.47 -7.87
N GLU A 31 8.40 3.96 -6.72
CA GLU A 31 8.72 3.42 -5.41
C GLU A 31 7.45 2.80 -4.80
N SER A 32 7.55 1.55 -4.35
CA SER A 32 6.44 0.88 -3.65
C SER A 32 6.33 1.31 -2.18
N VAL A 33 5.22 0.98 -1.53
CA VAL A 33 5.01 1.26 -0.08
C VAL A 33 6.09 0.70 0.85
N ASN A 34 6.85 -0.30 0.37
CA ASN A 34 7.94 -0.97 1.08
C ASN A 34 9.33 -0.45 0.67
N GLY A 35 9.43 0.69 -0.03
CA GLY A 35 10.70 1.30 -0.41
C GLY A 35 11.45 0.60 -1.55
N VAL A 36 10.80 -0.35 -2.24
CA VAL A 36 11.39 -0.98 -3.44
C VAL A 36 11.26 -0.02 -4.61
N VAL A 37 12.40 0.47 -5.10
CA VAL A 37 12.50 1.34 -6.27
C VAL A 37 12.63 0.48 -7.54
N SER A 38 11.75 0.70 -8.50
CA SER A 38 11.66 -0.03 -9.76
C SER A 38 11.57 0.91 -10.95
N LEU A 39 12.15 0.50 -12.08
CA LEU A 39 11.89 1.15 -13.35
C LEU A 39 10.66 0.51 -13.99
N VAL A 40 9.59 1.28 -14.14
CA VAL A 40 8.30 0.81 -14.68
C VAL A 40 8.01 1.50 -15.99
N ARG A 41 7.22 0.86 -16.85
CA ARG A 41 6.72 1.50 -18.06
C ARG A 41 5.59 2.45 -17.67
N ARG A 42 5.62 3.67 -18.21
CA ARG A 42 4.49 4.60 -18.13
C ARG A 42 3.24 3.95 -18.70
N ARG A 43 2.15 4.00 -17.94
CA ARG A 43 0.84 3.49 -18.34
C ARG A 43 -0.21 4.52 -17.95
N PRO A 44 -1.29 4.67 -18.73
CA PRO A 44 -2.43 5.46 -18.31
C PRO A 44 -2.93 4.95 -16.96
N GLN A 45 -3.01 5.85 -15.99
CA GLN A 45 -3.62 5.60 -14.69
C GLN A 45 -5.09 6.03 -14.77
N PRO A 46 -6.05 5.08 -14.76
CA PRO A 46 -7.46 5.39 -14.89
C PRO A 46 -8.10 5.90 -13.57
N ILE A 47 -7.36 5.81 -12.47
CA ILE A 47 -7.77 6.31 -11.17
C ILE A 47 -7.42 7.78 -11.08
N GLU A 48 -8.33 8.56 -10.51
CA GLU A 48 -8.16 10.00 -10.34
C GLU A 48 -7.55 10.29 -8.96
N ASP A 49 -6.74 11.34 -8.86
CA ASP A 49 -6.09 11.74 -7.60
C ASP A 49 -7.10 11.95 -6.46
N ALA A 50 -8.29 12.47 -6.78
CA ALA A 50 -9.38 12.68 -5.82
C ALA A 50 -9.87 11.37 -5.20
N GLU A 51 -9.81 10.26 -5.94
CA GLU A 51 -10.27 8.95 -5.46
C GLU A 51 -9.24 8.32 -4.51
N VAL A 52 -7.96 8.48 -4.81
CA VAL A 52 -6.88 8.10 -3.89
C VAL A 52 -6.95 8.95 -2.62
N ALA A 53 -7.18 10.26 -2.77
CA ALA A 53 -7.35 11.18 -1.64
C ALA A 53 -8.55 10.81 -0.76
N ALA A 54 -9.66 10.34 -1.34
CA ALA A 54 -10.82 9.89 -0.59
C ALA A 54 -10.49 8.71 0.34
N VAL A 55 -9.71 7.73 -0.15
CA VAL A 55 -9.25 6.59 0.65
C VAL A 55 -8.26 7.05 1.72
N ARG A 56 -7.33 7.96 1.39
CA ARG A 56 -6.37 8.51 2.36
C ARG A 56 -7.06 9.26 3.50
N ALA A 57 -8.03 10.13 3.18
CA ALA A 57 -8.77 10.88 4.19
C ALA A 57 -9.51 9.94 5.17
N ALA A 58 -10.16 8.89 4.65
CA ALA A 58 -10.82 7.91 5.50
C ALA A 58 -9.83 7.09 6.36
N LEU A 59 -8.59 6.85 5.89
CA LEU A 59 -7.54 6.23 6.70
C LEU A 59 -6.98 7.19 7.76
N GLU A 60 -6.92 8.49 7.48
CA GLU A 60 -6.51 9.51 8.45
C GLU A 60 -7.51 9.61 9.62
N ASP A 61 -8.80 9.42 9.33
CA ASP A 61 -9.87 9.39 10.35
C ASP A 61 -9.91 8.05 11.14
N HIS A 62 -9.17 7.04 10.71
CA HIS A 62 -9.15 5.73 11.38
C HIS A 62 -8.35 5.79 12.70
N PRO A 63 -8.81 5.17 13.81
CA PRO A 63 -8.10 5.18 15.10
C PRO A 63 -6.64 4.71 14.99
N HIS A 64 -6.40 3.71 14.15
CA HIS A 64 -5.07 3.17 13.85
C HIS A 64 -4.56 3.55 12.44
N GLY A 65 -4.95 4.70 11.90
CA GLY A 65 -4.62 5.16 10.54
C GLY A 65 -3.13 5.07 10.17
N LYS A 66 -2.23 5.30 11.13
CA LYS A 66 -0.77 5.21 10.96
C LYS A 66 -0.26 3.80 10.57
N ARG A 67 -1.06 2.76 10.84
CA ARG A 67 -0.73 1.38 10.43
C ARG A 67 -0.95 1.15 8.96
N TYR A 68 -1.69 2.01 8.29
CA TYR A 68 -2.09 1.79 6.91
C TYR A 68 -1.34 2.69 5.93
N ARG A 69 -1.13 2.17 4.72
CA ARG A 69 -0.63 2.92 3.57
C ARG A 69 -1.48 2.62 2.35
N VAL A 70 -1.52 3.57 1.42
CA VAL A 70 -2.23 3.45 0.15
C VAL A 70 -1.27 3.61 -1.01
N GLU A 71 -1.44 2.73 -2.00
CA GLU A 71 -0.76 2.77 -3.29
C GLU A 71 -1.78 2.60 -4.40
N GLU A 72 -1.62 3.38 -5.47
CA GLU A 72 -2.34 3.16 -6.71
C GLU A 72 -1.58 2.18 -7.61
N ARG A 73 -2.29 1.20 -8.15
CA ARG A 73 -1.75 0.20 -9.08
C ARG A 73 -2.69 0.02 -10.27
N GLY A 74 -2.54 0.88 -11.27
CA GLY A 74 -3.36 0.83 -12.48
C GLY A 74 -4.82 1.13 -12.14
N LYS A 75 -5.73 0.16 -12.33
CA LYS A 75 -7.15 0.33 -11.99
C LYS A 75 -7.48 0.03 -10.53
N GLN A 76 -6.49 0.00 -9.64
CA GLN A 76 -6.65 -0.44 -8.26
C GLN A 76 -6.10 0.58 -7.28
N ILE A 77 -6.83 0.80 -6.18
CA ILE A 77 -6.31 1.44 -4.97
C ILE A 77 -6.10 0.31 -3.95
N VAL A 78 -4.86 0.10 -3.53
CA VAL A 78 -4.51 -0.98 -2.61
C VAL A 78 -4.16 -0.40 -1.25
N VAL A 79 -4.83 -0.89 -0.22
CA VAL A 79 -4.57 -0.56 1.18
C VAL A 79 -3.67 -1.65 1.74
N TYR A 80 -2.57 -1.20 2.35
CA TYR A 80 -1.60 -2.04 3.01
C TYR A 80 -1.60 -1.79 4.50
N GLU A 81 -1.41 -2.83 5.28
CA GLU A 81 -1.25 -2.78 6.72
C GLU A 81 0.19 -3.07 7.12
N ARG A 82 0.69 -2.35 8.11
CA ARG A 82 1.99 -2.57 8.72
C ARG A 82 2.01 -3.91 9.45
N GLN A 83 3.03 -4.71 9.19
CA GLN A 83 3.34 -5.90 9.98
C GLN A 83 4.05 -5.56 11.29
N GLY A 84 3.62 -6.24 12.36
CA GLY A 84 4.22 -6.15 13.68
C GLY A 84 3.70 -4.97 14.50
N LEU A 85 4.16 -4.89 15.75
CA LEU A 85 3.76 -3.86 16.71
C LEU A 85 4.28 -2.49 16.31
N ASP A 86 3.48 -1.45 16.54
CA ASP A 86 3.94 -0.07 16.51
C ASP A 86 4.54 0.37 17.86
N LEU A 87 5.02 1.62 17.94
CA LEU A 87 5.63 2.12 19.17
C LEU A 87 4.59 2.25 20.29
N ASP A 88 3.36 2.62 19.96
CA ASP A 88 2.29 2.79 20.94
C ASP A 88 1.91 1.44 21.58
N ASP A 89 1.82 0.38 20.77
CA ASP A 89 1.63 -1.01 21.23
C ASP A 89 2.74 -1.44 22.19
N ILE A 90 4.00 -1.16 21.84
CA ILE A 90 5.15 -1.53 22.66
C ILE A 90 5.12 -0.75 23.97
N LEU A 91 4.86 0.56 23.94
CA LEU A 91 4.81 1.39 25.15
C LEU A 91 3.70 0.96 26.10
N GLN A 92 2.56 0.48 25.58
CA GLN A 92 1.48 -0.09 26.40
C GLN A 92 1.87 -1.40 27.08
N SER A 93 2.85 -2.14 26.53
CA SER A 93 3.32 -3.43 27.05
C SER A 93 4.47 -3.35 28.07
N ILE A 94 5.04 -2.15 28.28
CA ILE A 94 6.20 -1.95 29.18
C ILE A 94 5.76 -1.29 30.50
N ASP A 95 6.49 -1.57 31.59
CA ASP A 95 6.28 -0.92 32.88
C ASP A 95 6.32 0.62 32.76
N PRO A 96 5.31 1.36 33.28
CA PRO A 96 5.25 2.81 33.22
C PRO A 96 6.45 3.53 33.86
N GLY A 97 7.25 2.85 34.69
CA GLY A 97 8.51 3.36 35.25
C GLY A 97 9.69 3.38 34.25
N LEU A 98 9.56 2.73 33.09
CA LEU A 98 10.63 2.60 32.08
C LEU A 98 10.46 3.58 30.90
N ARG A 99 9.95 4.79 31.15
CA ARG A 99 9.69 5.79 30.10
C ARG A 99 10.96 6.15 29.34
N LEU A 100 10.89 6.05 28.01
CA LEU A 100 11.92 6.55 27.12
C LEU A 100 11.96 8.09 27.16
N SER A 101 13.14 8.67 27.00
CA SER A 101 13.23 10.10 26.71
C SER A 101 12.59 10.39 25.34
N PRO A 102 12.08 11.62 25.10
CA PRO A 102 11.48 11.97 23.81
C PRO A 102 12.41 11.73 22.61
N GLU A 103 13.72 11.97 22.78
CA GLU A 103 14.73 11.71 21.75
C GLU A 103 14.84 10.22 21.44
N ARG A 104 14.98 9.36 22.47
CA ARG A 104 15.05 7.91 22.27
C ARG A 104 13.76 7.33 21.70
N ALA A 105 12.60 7.90 22.06
CA ALA A 105 11.32 7.51 21.50
C ALA A 105 11.26 7.81 19.99
N ARG A 106 11.70 9.00 19.56
CA ARG A 106 11.80 9.33 18.13
C ARG A 106 12.79 8.45 17.39
N ASP A 107 14.00 8.26 17.93
CA ASP A 107 15.02 7.40 17.30
C ASP A 107 14.50 5.98 17.11
N LEU A 108 13.78 5.45 18.11
CA LEU A 108 13.15 4.14 18.04
C LEU A 108 12.03 4.12 17.01
N GLU A 109 11.15 5.12 17.00
CA GLU A 109 10.06 5.26 16.03
C GLU A 109 10.58 5.29 14.59
N GLU A 110 11.60 6.11 14.31
CA GLU A 110 12.24 6.21 12.99
C GLU A 110 12.90 4.88 12.59
N SER A 111 13.64 4.26 13.52
CA SER A 111 14.28 2.96 13.30
C SER A 111 13.26 1.85 12.99
N MET A 112 12.10 1.89 13.64
CA MET A 112 10.99 0.97 13.40
C MET A 112 10.28 1.27 12.07
N ALA A 113 10.03 2.54 11.76
CA ALA A 113 9.41 2.97 10.51
C ALA A 113 10.27 2.60 9.28
N ALA A 114 11.59 2.75 9.37
CA ALA A 114 12.53 2.39 8.30
C ALA A 114 12.57 0.89 7.97
N ARG A 115 12.14 0.03 8.91
CA ARG A 115 12.09 -1.43 8.74
C ARG A 115 10.67 -1.97 8.64
N ALA A 116 9.67 -1.09 8.69
CA ALA A 116 8.28 -1.48 8.62
C ALA A 116 8.01 -2.15 7.27
N ARG A 117 7.40 -3.33 7.33
CA ARG A 117 6.88 -4.04 6.16
C ARG A 117 5.39 -3.87 6.12
N TYR A 118 4.87 -3.69 4.92
CA TYR A 118 3.47 -3.47 4.65
C TYR A 118 2.96 -4.60 3.76
N GLU A 119 1.89 -5.25 4.19
CA GLU A 119 1.21 -6.29 3.43
C GLU A 119 -0.14 -5.79 2.92
N PRO A 120 -0.52 -6.15 1.69
CA PRO A 120 -1.82 -5.76 1.15
C PRO A 120 -2.94 -6.47 1.92
N ILE A 121 -3.92 -5.71 2.39
CA ILE A 121 -5.07 -6.25 3.13
C ILE A 121 -6.41 -6.00 2.43
N MET A 122 -6.50 -4.92 1.64
CA MET A 122 -7.71 -4.55 0.91
C MET A 122 -7.34 -3.90 -0.42
N ARG A 123 -8.23 -4.04 -1.41
CA ARG A 123 -8.17 -3.27 -2.64
C ARG A 123 -9.55 -2.81 -3.08
N PHE A 124 -9.59 -1.62 -3.66
CA PHE A 124 -10.70 -1.14 -4.48
C PHE A 124 -10.29 -1.24 -5.94
N THR A 125 -11.12 -1.84 -6.79
CA THR A 125 -10.86 -1.98 -8.22
C THR A 125 -11.91 -1.20 -9.01
N LEU A 126 -11.47 -0.29 -9.87
CA LEU A 126 -12.33 0.43 -10.81
C LEU A 126 -12.89 -0.58 -11.83
N MET A 127 -14.21 -0.71 -11.86
CA MET A 127 -14.95 -1.62 -12.74
C MET A 127 -15.53 -0.90 -13.94
N ASP A 128 -15.94 0.36 -13.75
CA ASP A 128 -16.57 1.20 -14.77
C ASP A 128 -16.01 2.62 -14.64
N ALA A 129 -15.23 3.06 -15.62
CA ALA A 129 -14.59 4.37 -15.64
C ALA A 129 -15.56 5.50 -16.03
N GLU A 130 -16.66 5.20 -16.73
CA GLU A 130 -17.66 6.22 -17.10
C GLU A 130 -18.55 6.56 -15.90
N GLN A 131 -18.93 5.54 -15.13
CA GLN A 131 -19.77 5.68 -13.95
C GLN A 131 -18.99 5.83 -12.64
N ARG A 132 -17.65 5.87 -12.71
CA ARG A 132 -16.72 5.83 -11.56
C ARG A 132 -17.12 4.78 -10.51
N ARG A 133 -17.46 3.56 -10.94
CA ARG A 133 -17.89 2.46 -10.07
C ARG A 133 -16.74 1.53 -9.71
N PHE A 134 -16.60 1.26 -8.42
CA PHE A 134 -15.59 0.40 -7.83
C PHE A 134 -16.19 -0.87 -7.26
N THR A 135 -15.35 -1.87 -7.03
CA THR A 135 -15.63 -3.01 -6.16
C THR A 135 -14.53 -3.19 -5.13
N ALA A 136 -14.88 -3.74 -3.97
CA ALA A 136 -13.94 -4.00 -2.87
C ALA A 136 -13.61 -5.50 -2.75
N ALA A 137 -12.35 -5.79 -2.46
CA ALA A 137 -11.87 -7.13 -2.14
C ALA A 137 -10.86 -7.05 -1.00
N ARG A 138 -10.82 -8.09 -0.15
CA ARG A 138 -9.81 -8.25 0.91
C ARG A 138 -8.80 -9.33 0.57
N MET A 139 -7.64 -9.29 1.21
CA MET A 139 -6.66 -10.36 1.11
C MET A 139 -7.23 -11.64 1.74
N GLY A 140 -7.20 -12.73 0.99
CA GLY A 140 -7.62 -14.06 1.37
C GLY A 140 -6.43 -14.98 1.48
N TYR A 141 -6.24 -15.58 2.65
CA TYR A 141 -5.14 -16.50 2.94
C TYR A 141 -5.42 -17.94 2.45
N THR A 142 -6.05 -18.10 1.29
CA THR A 142 -6.32 -19.41 0.67
C THR A 142 -5.29 -19.73 -0.42
N THR A 143 -5.01 -21.01 -0.61
CA THR A 143 -3.90 -21.59 -1.40
C THR A 143 -3.97 -21.37 -2.93
N SER A 144 -4.84 -20.49 -3.43
CA SER A 144 -4.98 -20.24 -4.88
C SER A 144 -4.32 -18.92 -5.30
N ARG A 145 -3.80 -18.93 -6.54
CA ARG A 145 -2.80 -18.00 -7.10
C ARG A 145 -3.14 -16.50 -7.12
N GLU A 146 -4.30 -16.07 -6.65
CA GLU A 146 -4.67 -14.65 -6.67
C GLU A 146 -5.10 -14.06 -5.32
N GLY A 147 -5.14 -14.82 -4.22
CA GLY A 147 -5.16 -14.28 -2.85
C GLY A 147 -6.19 -13.18 -2.50
N TRP A 148 -7.17 -12.85 -3.33
CA TRP A 148 -8.12 -11.76 -3.09
C TRP A 148 -9.53 -12.32 -3.04
N GLN A 149 -10.26 -12.06 -1.95
CA GLN A 149 -11.66 -12.42 -1.76
C GLN A 149 -12.54 -11.20 -2.00
N SER A 150 -13.50 -11.32 -2.91
CA SER A 150 -14.48 -10.27 -3.19
C SER A 150 -15.38 -10.07 -1.98
N LEU A 151 -15.61 -8.80 -1.59
CA LEU A 151 -16.59 -8.44 -0.55
C LEU A 151 -18.00 -8.27 -1.12
N HIS A 152 -18.16 -8.43 -2.45
CA HIS A 152 -19.41 -8.20 -3.18
C HIS A 152 -20.00 -6.79 -3.02
N LEU A 153 -19.21 -5.85 -2.49
CA LEU A 153 -19.54 -4.43 -2.40
C LEU A 153 -19.20 -3.73 -3.72
N THR A 154 -20.13 -2.89 -4.17
CA THR A 154 -19.94 -2.02 -5.34
C THR A 154 -20.53 -0.66 -5.07
N GLY A 155 -19.87 0.39 -5.56
CA GLY A 155 -20.29 1.77 -5.32
C GLY A 155 -19.24 2.76 -5.80
N SER A 156 -19.41 4.03 -5.47
CA SER A 156 -18.36 5.03 -5.60
C SER A 156 -17.22 4.74 -4.61
N ILE A 157 -16.03 5.26 -4.88
CA ILE A 157 -14.90 5.10 -3.96
C ILE A 157 -15.19 5.69 -2.58
N HIS A 158 -15.93 6.80 -2.49
CA HIS A 158 -16.29 7.43 -1.22
C HIS A 158 -17.20 6.56 -0.37
N GLU A 159 -18.18 5.90 -0.98
CA GLU A 159 -19.09 4.99 -0.28
C GLU A 159 -18.34 3.77 0.24
N LEU A 160 -17.53 3.15 -0.62
CA LEU A 160 -16.76 1.96 -0.24
C LEU A 160 -15.70 2.28 0.81
N ALA A 161 -14.99 3.40 0.69
CA ALA A 161 -14.02 3.86 1.69
C ALA A 161 -14.70 4.05 3.05
N ARG A 162 -15.85 4.72 3.10
CA ARG A 162 -16.61 4.95 4.34
C ARG A 162 -17.12 3.66 4.97
N GLN A 163 -17.50 2.67 4.17
CA GLN A 163 -18.02 1.41 4.67
C GLN A 163 -16.90 0.49 5.17
N CYS A 164 -15.80 0.41 4.43
CA CYS A 164 -14.79 -0.61 4.65
C CYS A 164 -13.62 -0.17 5.54
N ILE A 165 -13.22 1.11 5.47
CA ILE A 165 -12.03 1.59 6.19
C ILE A 165 -12.21 1.58 7.71
N PRO A 166 -13.34 2.03 8.29
CA PRO A 166 -13.51 2.09 9.75
C PRO A 166 -13.45 0.73 10.47
N ILE A 167 -13.53 -0.37 9.74
CA ILE A 167 -13.60 -1.73 10.29
C ILE A 167 -12.37 -2.57 9.96
N LEU A 168 -11.32 -2.01 9.34
CA LEU A 168 -10.16 -2.75 8.81
C LEU A 168 -9.47 -3.67 9.82
N ASP A 169 -9.42 -3.27 11.10
CA ASP A 169 -8.79 -4.02 12.20
C ASP A 169 -9.79 -4.80 13.07
N THR A 170 -11.03 -4.93 12.60
CA THR A 170 -12.10 -5.61 13.34
C THR A 170 -12.45 -6.97 12.73
N ASP A 171 -13.01 -7.86 13.55
CA ASP A 171 -13.53 -9.15 13.07
C ASP A 171 -14.62 -8.98 12.01
N GLU A 172 -15.37 -7.87 12.02
CA GLU A 172 -16.42 -7.56 11.04
C GLU A 172 -15.85 -7.51 9.62
N PHE A 173 -14.67 -6.93 9.44
CA PHE A 173 -14.01 -6.88 8.13
C PHE A 173 -13.69 -8.27 7.56
N PHE A 174 -13.38 -9.23 8.42
CA PHE A 174 -13.15 -10.62 8.02
C PHE A 174 -14.46 -11.42 7.84
N GLY A 175 -15.59 -10.87 8.25
CA GLY A 175 -16.94 -11.42 8.03
C GLY A 175 -17.62 -10.93 6.75
N LEU A 176 -17.08 -9.89 6.10
CA LEU A 176 -17.53 -9.38 4.80
C LEU A 176 -17.09 -10.26 3.62
#